data_AF-A0A847LKA0-F1
#
_entry.id   AF-A0A847LKA0-F1
#
_cell.length_a   1.000
_cell.length_b   1.000
_cell.length_c   1.000
_cell.angle_alpha   90.00
_cell.angle_beta   90.00
_cell.angle_gamma   90.00
#
_symmetry.space_group_name_H-M   'P 1'
#
loop_
_entity.id
_entity.type
_entity.pdbx_description
1 polymer ?
#
loop_
_entity_poly.entity_id
_entity_poly.type
_entity_poly.pdbx_seq_one_letter_code
_entity_poly.pdbx_strand_id
1 'polypeptide(L)'
;MGRLDGVTRLLHRATEWFERFLAVCIFLGVVIFTIQSVWAFRAMDWSQTESIYELIYRVLLAVIALELIRTLMTHDLQSVLELLAFVVARKTLKPDLSVYDIFLSVVAFAILLVCRRYLFLPAPAPTEPPPAPKESPAAT
;
A
#
# COMPACT_ATOMS: atom_id res chain seq x y z
N MET A 1 5.46 31.32 21.68
CA MET A 1 5.05 29.93 21.43
C MET A 1 3.66 29.79 20.78
N GLY A 2 2.59 30.47 21.21
CA GLY A 2 1.22 30.20 20.72
C GLY A 2 0.90 30.37 19.22
N ARG A 3 1.72 31.10 18.44
CA ARG A 3 1.49 31.27 16.98
C ARG A 3 1.90 30.04 16.16
N LEU A 4 2.88 29.27 16.64
CA LEU A 4 3.33 28.03 15.98
C LEU A 4 2.33 26.91 16.21
N ASP A 5 1.78 26.82 17.42
CA ASP A 5 0.75 25.84 17.79
C ASP A 5 -0.56 26.06 17.01
N GLY A 6 -0.88 27.32 16.67
CA GLY A 6 -2.03 27.63 15.81
C GLY A 6 -1.85 27.13 14.38
N VAL A 7 -0.67 27.35 13.79
CA VAL A 7 -0.37 26.97 12.40
C VAL A 7 -0.29 25.45 12.25
N THR A 8 0.34 24.73 13.18
CA THR A 8 0.41 23.26 13.13
C THR A 8 -0.97 22.62 13.26
N ARG A 9 -1.83 23.13 14.15
CA ARG A 9 -3.23 22.67 14.27
C ARG A 9 -4.06 22.96 13.03
N LEU A 10 -3.86 24.12 12.40
CA LEU A 10 -4.54 24.47 11.15
C LEU A 10 -4.10 23.56 10.00
N LEU A 11 -2.78 23.32 9.87
CA LEU A 11 -2.21 22.43 8.86
C LEU A 11 -2.70 20.99 9.05
N HIS A 12 -2.66 20.46 10.28
CA HIS A 12 -3.11 19.11 10.55
C HIS A 12 -4.59 18.92 10.19
N ARG A 13 -5.45 19.85 10.60
CA ARG A 13 -6.88 19.83 10.26
C ARG A 13 -7.14 19.97 8.76
N ALA A 14 -6.36 20.81 8.07
CA ALA A 14 -6.47 20.96 6.62
C ALA A 14 -6.05 19.67 5.90
N THR A 15 -4.98 19.01 6.36
CA THR A 15 -4.51 17.73 5.82
C THR A 15 -5.54 16.63 6.01
N GLU A 16 -6.09 16.46 7.22
CA GLU A 16 -7.14 15.45 7.49
C GLU A 16 -8.38 15.68 6.62
N TRP A 17 -8.77 16.95 6.42
CA TRP A 17 -9.91 17.27 5.57
C TRP A 17 -9.62 16.95 4.09
N PHE A 18 -8.42 17.30 3.62
CA PHE A 18 -7.99 17.04 2.26
C PHE A 18 -7.84 15.54 1.95
N GLU A 19 -7.34 14.77 2.89
CA GLU A 19 -7.23 13.31 2.81
C GLU A 19 -8.60 12.65 2.62
N ARG A 20 -9.58 13.03 3.44
CA ARG A 20 -10.97 12.54 3.30
C ARG A 20 -11.59 12.97 1.98
N PHE A 21 -11.34 14.21 1.55
CA PHE A 21 -11.81 14.71 0.26
C PHE A 21 -11.23 13.89 -0.90
N LEU A 22 -9.90 13.65 -0.91
CA LEU A 22 -9.25 12.82 -1.92
C LEU A 22 -9.79 11.40 -1.95
N ALA A 23 -9.94 10.77 -0.78
CA ALA A 23 -10.51 9.43 -0.69
C ALA A 23 -11.92 9.36 -1.30
N VAL A 24 -12.78 10.33 -1.03
CA VAL A 24 -14.12 10.42 -1.63
C VAL A 24 -14.05 10.63 -3.14
N CYS A 25 -13.17 11.52 -3.62
CA CYS A 25 -12.98 11.74 -5.06
C CYS A 25 -12.52 10.47 -5.80
N ILE A 26 -11.53 9.76 -5.25
CA ILE A 26 -11.05 8.50 -5.83
C ILE A 26 -12.16 7.45 -5.78
N PHE A 27 -12.90 7.35 -4.68
CA PHE A 27 -14.00 6.40 -4.54
C PHE A 27 -15.09 6.62 -5.59
N LEU A 28 -15.51 7.87 -5.81
CA LEU A 28 -16.46 8.21 -6.88
C LEU A 28 -15.90 7.85 -8.25
N GLY A 29 -14.62 8.11 -8.49
CA GLY A 29 -13.93 7.69 -9.72
C GLY A 29 -13.98 6.18 -9.94
N VAL A 30 -13.73 5.39 -8.89
CA VAL A 30 -13.82 3.92 -8.94
C VAL A 30 -15.25 3.47 -9.25
N VAL A 31 -16.26 4.04 -8.60
CA VAL A 31 -17.67 3.69 -8.86
C VAL A 31 -18.04 3.95 -10.32
N ILE A 32 -17.70 5.12 -10.85
CA ILE A 32 -17.96 5.48 -12.26
C ILE A 32 -17.21 4.52 -13.20
N PHE A 33 -15.93 4.25 -12.92
CA PHE A 33 -15.09 3.35 -13.69
C PHE A 33 -15.63 1.91 -13.71
N THR A 34 -16.08 1.39 -12.56
CA THR A 34 -16.66 0.06 -12.45
C THR A 34 -17.96 -0.03 -13.22
N ILE A 35 -18.85 0.97 -13.11
CA ILE A 35 -20.09 1.01 -13.89
C ILE A 35 -19.77 0.97 -15.39
N GLN A 36 -18.91 1.88 -15.87
CA GLN A 36 -18.50 1.90 -17.29
C GLN A 36 -17.86 0.59 -17.74
N SER A 37 -17.08 -0.07 -16.89
CA SER A 37 -16.46 -1.36 -17.19
C SER A 37 -17.50 -2.47 -17.38
N VAL A 38 -18.53 -2.52 -16.54
CA VAL A 38 -19.65 -3.46 -16.70
C VAL A 38 -20.37 -3.24 -18.04
N TRP A 39 -20.60 -1.97 -18.43
CA TRP A 39 -21.19 -1.66 -19.75
C TRP A 39 -20.29 -2.10 -20.90
N ALA A 40 -18.97 -1.89 -20.80
CA ALA A 40 -18.02 -2.31 -21.83
C ALA A 40 -17.97 -3.83 -21.99
N PHE A 41 -17.99 -4.58 -20.88
CA PHE A 41 -17.96 -6.05 -20.89
C PHE A 41 -19.19 -6.70 -21.53
N ARG A 42 -20.35 -6.03 -21.49
CA ARG A 42 -21.55 -6.53 -22.18
C ARG A 42 -21.38 -6.59 -23.70
N ALA A 43 -20.51 -5.75 -24.24
CA ALA A 43 -20.29 -5.57 -25.67
C ALA A 43 -19.05 -6.31 -26.17
N MET A 44 -18.28 -6.95 -25.27
CA MET A 44 -17.09 -7.71 -25.63
C MET A 44 -17.42 -9.14 -26.04
N ASP A 45 -16.57 -9.68 -26.90
CA ASP A 45 -16.59 -11.08 -27.31
C ASP A 45 -15.78 -11.94 -26.33
N TRP A 46 -16.46 -12.77 -25.56
CA TRP A 46 -15.85 -13.61 -24.53
C TRP A 46 -15.12 -14.85 -25.07
N SER A 47 -15.17 -15.07 -26.38
CA SER A 47 -14.38 -16.14 -27.02
C SER A 47 -12.91 -15.79 -27.20
N GLN A 48 -12.55 -14.50 -27.08
CA GLN A 48 -11.21 -14.00 -27.32
C GLN A 48 -10.41 -13.84 -26.01
N THR A 49 -9.15 -14.26 -26.02
CA THR A 49 -8.24 -14.13 -24.86
C THR A 49 -8.04 -12.68 -24.43
N GLU A 50 -8.12 -11.74 -25.37
CA GLU A 50 -8.00 -10.29 -25.15
C GLU A 50 -9.05 -9.78 -24.14
N SER A 51 -10.27 -10.30 -24.19
CA SER A 51 -11.35 -9.95 -23.24
C SER A 51 -11.01 -10.36 -21.81
N ILE A 52 -10.30 -11.48 -21.62
CA ILE A 52 -9.82 -11.92 -20.31
C ILE A 52 -8.70 -11.00 -19.80
N TYR A 53 -7.75 -10.62 -20.65
CA TYR A 53 -6.69 -9.68 -20.29
C TYR A 53 -7.27 -8.31 -19.89
N GLU A 54 -8.22 -7.79 -20.66
CA GLU A 54 -8.90 -6.54 -20.37
C GLU A 54 -9.72 -6.62 -19.06
N LEU A 55 -10.36 -7.76 -18.80
CA LEU A 55 -11.06 -8.01 -17.54
C LEU A 55 -10.12 -7.91 -16.34
N ILE A 56 -9.04 -8.70 -16.35
CA ILE A 56 -8.06 -8.72 -15.26
C ILE A 56 -7.42 -7.34 -15.09
N TYR A 57 -7.09 -6.65 -16.20
CA TYR A 57 -6.51 -5.32 -16.17
C TYR A 57 -7.42 -4.29 -15.49
N ARG A 58 -8.72 -4.26 -15.83
CA ARG A 58 -9.69 -3.35 -15.21
C ARG A 58 -9.94 -3.69 -13.75
N VAL A 59 -10.00 -4.97 -13.40
CA VAL A 59 -10.17 -5.41 -12.00
C VAL A 59 -8.97 -4.98 -11.16
N LEU A 60 -7.74 -5.23 -11.63
CA LEU A 60 -6.53 -4.79 -10.92
C LEU A 60 -6.49 -3.27 -10.74
N LEU A 61 -6.88 -2.50 -11.77
CA LEU A 61 -7.01 -1.05 -11.66
C LEU A 61 -7.98 -0.61 -10.55
N ALA A 62 -9.17 -1.25 -10.47
CA ALA A 62 -10.14 -0.95 -9.44
C ALA A 62 -9.61 -1.31 -8.04
N VAL A 63 -8.97 -2.47 -7.89
CA VAL A 63 -8.38 -2.91 -6.61
C VAL A 63 -7.27 -1.96 -6.15
N ILE A 64 -6.38 -1.55 -7.05
CA ILE A 64 -5.32 -0.55 -6.76
C ILE A 64 -5.94 0.75 -6.23
N ALA A 65 -7.00 1.23 -6.87
CA ALA A 65 -7.66 2.47 -6.44
C ALA A 65 -8.36 2.33 -5.08
N LEU A 66 -8.98 1.18 -4.81
CA LEU A 66 -9.58 0.87 -3.51
C LEU A 66 -8.53 0.75 -2.41
N GLU A 67 -7.39 0.11 -2.68
CA GLU A 67 -6.30 0.00 -1.71
C GLU A 67 -5.62 1.34 -1.46
N LEU A 68 -5.55 2.22 -2.48
CA LEU A 68 -5.10 3.60 -2.31
C LEU A 68 -6.04 4.38 -1.37
N ILE A 69 -7.37 4.23 -1.50
CA ILE A 69 -8.34 4.85 -0.58
C ILE A 69 -8.12 4.32 0.85
N ARG A 70 -7.94 3.00 1.01
CA ARG A 70 -7.64 2.41 2.33
C ARG A 70 -6.36 2.99 2.90
N THR A 71 -5.28 3.02 2.10
CA THR A 71 -3.97 3.55 2.48
C THR A 71 -4.04 5.00 2.92
N LEU A 72 -4.83 5.83 2.22
CA LEU A 72 -5.05 7.23 2.62
C LEU A 72 -5.69 7.30 4.00
N MET A 73 -6.70 6.48 4.29
CA MET A 73 -7.46 6.53 5.54
C MET A 73 -6.76 5.86 6.74
N THR A 74 -6.08 4.73 6.51
CA THR A 74 -5.48 3.93 7.59
C THR A 74 -4.02 4.29 7.86
N HIS A 75 -3.36 4.99 6.93
CA HIS A 75 -1.92 5.27 6.96
C HIS A 75 -1.07 4.03 7.27
N ASP A 76 -1.56 2.84 6.91
CA ASP A 76 -0.91 1.57 7.22
C ASP A 76 0.09 1.21 6.13
N LEU A 77 1.34 0.98 6.54
CA LEU A 77 2.41 0.52 5.67
C LEU A 77 2.09 -0.82 5.01
N GLN A 78 1.31 -1.69 5.67
CA GLN A 78 0.92 -2.97 5.07
C GLN A 78 0.05 -2.77 3.83
N SER A 79 -0.91 -1.83 3.87
CA SER A 79 -1.73 -1.46 2.71
C SER A 79 -0.90 -0.90 1.55
N VAL A 80 0.18 -0.16 1.84
CA VAL A 80 1.11 0.33 0.80
C VAL A 80 1.78 -0.83 0.04
N LEU A 81 2.08 -1.93 0.72
CA LEU A 81 2.74 -3.08 0.10
C LEU A 81 1.77 -3.93 -0.71
N GLU A 82 0.54 -4.11 -0.22
CA GLU A 82 -0.55 -4.73 -0.99
C GLU A 82 -0.79 -3.93 -2.28
N LEU A 83 -0.91 -2.61 -2.16
CA LEU A 83 -1.02 -1.68 -3.29
C LEU A 83 0.12 -1.87 -4.31
N LEU A 84 1.36 -1.89 -3.82
CA LEU A 84 2.54 -2.04 -4.67
C LEU A 84 2.55 -3.39 -5.40
N ALA A 85 2.16 -4.48 -4.73
CA ALA A 85 2.06 -5.81 -5.33
C ALA A 85 1.06 -5.82 -6.50
N PHE A 86 -0.11 -5.20 -6.33
CA PHE A 86 -1.11 -5.08 -7.40
C PHE A 86 -0.63 -4.22 -8.57
N VAL A 87 0.10 -3.13 -8.30
CA VAL A 87 0.68 -2.27 -9.35
C VAL A 87 1.68 -3.03 -10.21
N VAL A 88 2.54 -3.85 -9.58
CA VAL A 88 3.50 -4.70 -10.30
C VAL A 88 2.77 -5.77 -11.11
N ALA A 89 1.79 -6.47 -10.51
CA ALA A 89 0.98 -7.47 -11.21
C ALA A 89 0.27 -6.89 -12.45
N ARG A 90 -0.29 -5.66 -12.34
CA ARG A 90 -0.90 -4.96 -13.48
C ARG A 90 0.13 -4.66 -14.56
N LYS A 91 1.32 -4.19 -14.19
CA LYS A 91 2.37 -3.86 -15.16
C LYS A 91 2.74 -5.10 -15.98
N THR A 92 2.90 -6.26 -15.33
CA THR A 92 3.27 -7.53 -15.97
C THR A 92 2.20 -8.13 -16.90
N LEU A 93 0.96 -7.65 -16.83
CA LEU A 93 -0.13 -8.16 -17.67
C LEU A 93 -0.07 -7.70 -19.13
N LYS A 94 0.81 -6.73 -19.45
CA LYS A 94 0.91 -6.19 -20.80
C LYS A 94 1.68 -7.17 -21.70
N PRO A 95 1.10 -7.65 -22.81
CA PRO A 95 1.72 -8.71 -23.63
C PRO A 95 3.01 -8.27 -24.35
N ASP A 96 3.21 -6.97 -24.56
CA ASP A 96 4.39 -6.42 -25.26
C ASP A 96 5.59 -6.12 -24.34
N LEU A 97 5.68 -6.76 -23.18
CA LEU A 97 6.81 -6.53 -22.28
C LEU A 97 8.04 -7.30 -22.74
N SER A 98 9.16 -6.59 -22.82
CA SER A 98 10.44 -7.26 -22.96
C SER A 98 10.75 -8.08 -21.71
N VAL A 99 11.51 -9.16 -21.86
CA VAL A 99 12.04 -9.96 -20.74
C VAL A 99 12.76 -9.05 -19.72
N TYR A 100 13.41 -7.99 -20.20
CA TYR A 100 14.06 -6.98 -19.36
C TYR A 100 13.07 -6.19 -18.49
N ASP A 101 11.89 -5.84 -19.01
CA ASP A 101 10.88 -5.10 -18.25
C ASP A 101 10.30 -5.95 -17.13
N ILE A 102 10.06 -7.23 -17.42
CA ILE A 102 9.58 -8.19 -16.42
C ILE A 102 10.65 -8.38 -15.34
N PHE A 103 11.90 -8.65 -15.73
CA PHE A 103 13.01 -8.82 -14.80
C PHE A 103 13.19 -7.60 -13.89
N LEU A 104 13.20 -6.39 -14.46
CA LEU A 104 13.35 -5.16 -13.70
C LEU A 104 12.17 -4.93 -12.74
N SER A 105 10.94 -5.27 -13.15
CA SER A 105 9.77 -5.16 -12.27
C SER A 105 9.84 -6.10 -11.06
N VAL A 106 10.30 -7.34 -11.26
CA VAL A 106 10.48 -8.33 -10.18
C VAL A 106 11.61 -7.91 -9.25
N VAL A 107 12.74 -7.44 -9.80
CA VAL A 107 13.87 -6.94 -9.00
C VAL A 107 13.47 -5.70 -8.19
N ALA A 108 12.78 -4.74 -8.80
CA ALA A 108 12.29 -3.56 -8.10
C ALA A 108 11.33 -3.94 -6.97
N PHE A 109 10.41 -4.88 -7.21
CA PHE A 109 9.51 -5.38 -6.19
C PHE A 109 10.26 -6.08 -5.04
N ALA A 110 11.25 -6.92 -5.35
CA ALA A 110 12.08 -7.59 -4.35
C ALA A 110 12.88 -6.59 -3.50
N ILE A 111 13.48 -5.56 -4.12
CA ILE A 111 14.19 -4.49 -3.41
C ILE A 111 13.25 -3.77 -2.44
N LEU A 112 12.03 -3.44 -2.87
CA LEU A 112 11.05 -2.77 -2.00
C LEU A 112 10.66 -3.62 -0.79
N LEU A 113 10.48 -4.93 -0.96
CA LEU A 113 10.23 -5.86 0.15
C LEU A 113 11.43 -5.96 1.10
N VAL A 114 12.65 -5.96 0.57
CA VAL A 114 13.89 -5.97 1.35
C VAL A 114 14.03 -4.67 2.14
N CYS A 115 13.89 -3.50 1.50
CA CYS A 115 13.91 -2.21 2.18
C CYS A 115 12.89 -2.15 3.30
N ARG A 116 11.68 -2.67 3.10
CA ARG A 116 10.68 -2.78 4.17
C ARG A 116 11.17 -3.66 5.31
N ARG A 117 11.77 -4.83 5.03
CA ARG A 117 12.29 -5.68 6.10
C ARG A 117 13.29 -4.92 6.95
N TYR A 118 14.26 -4.23 6.34
CA TYR A 118 15.37 -3.60 7.06
C TYR A 118 15.06 -2.26 7.71
N LEU A 119 14.14 -1.45 7.15
CA LEU A 119 13.79 -0.13 7.69
C LEU A 119 12.79 -0.19 8.86
N PHE A 120 12.06 -1.30 9.03
CA PHE A 120 11.00 -1.43 10.02
C PHE A 120 11.26 -2.51 11.09
N LEU A 121 12.52 -2.96 11.28
CA LEU A 121 12.87 -3.78 12.44
C LEU A 121 12.84 -2.90 13.71
N PRO A 122 12.06 -3.29 14.75
CA PRO A 122 12.18 -2.68 16.06
C PRO A 122 13.60 -2.84 16.60
N ALA A 123 14.14 -1.79 17.24
CA ALA A 123 15.41 -1.89 17.94
C ALA A 123 15.35 -3.05 18.96
N PRO A 124 16.41 -3.86 19.09
CA PRO A 124 16.44 -4.93 20.09
C PRO A 124 16.18 -4.34 21.48
N ALA A 125 15.24 -4.95 22.22
CA ALA A 125 14.89 -4.52 23.57
C ALA A 125 16.14 -4.52 24.46
N PRO A 126 16.33 -3.52 25.34
CA PRO A 126 17.40 -3.54 26.33
C PRO A 126 17.29 -4.83 27.14
N THR A 127 18.31 -5.67 27.08
CA THR A 127 18.40 -6.87 27.91
C THR A 127 18.33 -6.44 29.37
N GLU A 128 17.34 -6.94 30.10
CA GLU A 128 17.17 -6.70 31.53
C GLU A 128 18.50 -7.03 32.26
N PRO A 129 19.00 -6.15 33.15
CA PRO A 129 20.24 -6.40 33.85
C PRO A 129 20.16 -7.73 34.62
N PRO A 130 21.25 -8.52 34.65
CA PRO A 130 21.26 -9.78 35.39
C PRO A 130 20.83 -9.54 36.84
N PRO A 131 19.99 -10.43 37.41
CA PRO A 131 19.48 -10.25 38.77
C PRO A 131 20.65 -10.13 39.74
N ALA A 132 20.57 -9.12 40.62
CA ALA A 132 21.61 -8.82 41.60
C ALA A 132 21.96 -10.10 42.39
N PRO A 133 23.26 -10.37 42.64
CA PRO A 133 23.68 -11.49 43.46
C PRO A 133 22.93 -11.45 44.79
N LYS A 134 22.19 -12.52 45.09
CA LYS A 134 21.57 -12.67 46.41
C LYS A 134 22.72 -12.78 47.41
N GLU A 135 22.88 -11.77 48.26
CA GLU A 135 23.75 -11.85 49.42
C GLU A 135 23.26 -13.05 50.26
N SER A 136 24.03 -14.14 50.22
CA SER A 136 23.83 -15.27 51.12
C SER A 136 24.22 -14.81 52.51
N PRO A 137 23.34 -14.93 53.52
CA PRO A 137 23.71 -14.62 54.90
C PRO A 137 24.89 -15.50 55.27
N ALA A 138 25.97 -14.86 55.74
CA ALA A 138 27.10 -15.55 56.32
C ALA A 138 26.58 -16.45 57.45
N ALA A 139 26.67 -17.77 57.24
CA ALA A 139 26.40 -18.74 58.29
C ALA A 139 27.41 -18.48 59.41
N THR A 140 26.87 -18.08 60.56
CA THR A 140 27.58 -17.96 61.84
C THR A 140 27.65 -19.32 62.49
#